data_AF-A0A7V0VZ77-F1
#
_entry.id   AF-A0A7V0VZ77-F1
#
_cell.length_a   1.000
_cell.length_b   1.000
_cell.length_c   1.000
_cell.angle_alpha   90.00
_cell.angle_beta   90.00
_cell.angle_gamma   90.00
#
_symmetry.space_group_name_H-M   'P 1'
#
loop_
_entity.id
_entity.type
_entity.pdbx_description
1 polymer ?
#
loop_
_entity_poly.entity_id
_entity_poly.type
_entity_poly.pdbx_seq_one_letter_code
_entity_poly.pdbx_strand_id
1 'polypeptide(L)'
;MLYTIEFIGCFTLLIVTVCLDVTAEDNRIQPYKENPRYWQYKGQPVMLLGGSEDDNLFQIPHLKEHLDEIKSVGGNYIRNTMSDRNDRGFEVYPFQQLPDRKYDLSKWNDEYWERFANMLKWTNELDIIVQIEVWDRFDYSTKHWLPHPYNPKNNINYTYEESGFDAEYPDHAGANKQPFFFTTPKQRNNKIVLQYQQRFVEKMLSYSLKYDHVLYCMDNETSGDEEWGAYWAEFIKQKAKESGKNVCVTEMWDDWDIKADRHKRTLDHPELYDFVEVSQNNQMKGQEHWDNFQWVRKYISDHPRPINTVKTYGADGGRFGDSQDGIERWWRHIIGGAASARFHRPDSGIGLTDKARASILAARKVESIVKFWDVEPRNDLLIDREINEAYLAAKLGQAYILYFTNGGSVGLKLDDAIGSFKIRWINIETGDWAGESIIEGGKTQIIKAPSRGNWVCVISK
;
A
#
# COMPACT_ATOMS: atom_id res chain seq x y z
N MET A 1 -6.97 -78.19 -19.50
CA MET A 1 -5.98 -77.09 -19.54
C MET A 1 -6.76 -75.83 -19.83
N LEU A 2 -7.25 -75.17 -18.78
CA LEU A 2 -8.13 -73.99 -18.82
C LEU A 2 -7.27 -72.75 -18.57
N TYR A 3 -7.28 -71.81 -19.50
CA TYR A 3 -6.61 -70.52 -19.36
C TYR A 3 -7.54 -69.52 -18.66
N THR A 4 -7.10 -69.02 -17.51
CA THR A 4 -7.65 -67.85 -16.82
C THR A 4 -7.08 -66.59 -17.44
N ILE A 5 -7.94 -65.65 -17.84
CA ILE A 5 -7.56 -64.29 -18.28
C ILE A 5 -7.84 -63.34 -17.12
N GLU A 6 -6.79 -62.74 -16.56
CA GLU A 6 -6.89 -61.66 -15.58
C GLU A 6 -7.14 -60.33 -16.29
N PHE A 7 -8.21 -59.63 -15.90
CA PHE A 7 -8.49 -58.27 -16.34
C PHE A 7 -7.87 -57.29 -15.32
N ILE A 8 -6.81 -56.59 -15.74
CA ILE A 8 -6.23 -55.47 -14.99
C ILE A 8 -7.09 -54.23 -15.27
N GLY A 9 -7.87 -53.80 -14.28
CA GLY A 9 -8.62 -52.55 -14.32
C GLY A 9 -7.68 -51.35 -14.09
N CYS A 10 -7.44 -50.58 -15.15
CA CYS A 10 -6.70 -49.32 -15.08
C CYS A 10 -7.63 -48.21 -14.56
N PHE A 11 -7.39 -47.71 -13.33
CA PHE A 11 -8.10 -46.55 -12.79
C PHE A 11 -7.49 -45.28 -13.38
N THR A 12 -8.18 -44.67 -14.35
CA THR A 12 -7.83 -43.36 -14.88
C THR A 12 -8.30 -42.28 -13.90
N LEU A 13 -7.36 -41.61 -13.22
CA LEU A 13 -7.64 -40.47 -12.36
C LEU A 13 -8.00 -39.26 -13.24
N LEU A 14 -9.29 -38.91 -13.30
CA LEU A 14 -9.77 -37.73 -14.03
C LEU A 14 -9.46 -36.48 -13.18
N ILE A 15 -8.38 -35.76 -13.50
CA ILE A 15 -8.12 -34.43 -12.94
C ILE A 15 -9.08 -33.46 -13.63
N VAL A 16 -10.19 -33.17 -12.96
CA VAL A 16 -11.09 -32.07 -13.36
C VAL A 16 -10.38 -30.77 -12.99
N THR A 17 -9.74 -30.15 -13.97
CA THR A 17 -9.25 -28.78 -13.85
C THR A 17 -10.46 -27.88 -13.95
N VAL A 18 -10.93 -27.35 -12.82
CA VAL A 18 -11.94 -26.30 -12.80
C VAL A 18 -11.26 -25.04 -13.31
N CYS A 19 -11.32 -24.79 -14.62
CA CYS A 19 -11.05 -23.47 -15.16
C CYS A 19 -12.15 -22.56 -14.65
N LEU A 20 -11.86 -21.78 -13.60
CA LEU A 20 -12.65 -20.61 -13.30
C LEU A 20 -12.53 -19.67 -14.51
N ASP A 21 -13.64 -19.39 -15.18
CA ASP A 21 -13.69 -18.38 -16.23
C ASP A 21 -13.42 -17.02 -15.60
N VAL A 22 -12.14 -16.64 -15.51
CA VAL A 22 -11.69 -15.31 -15.09
C VAL A 22 -12.16 -14.34 -16.16
N THR A 23 -13.13 -13.49 -15.84
CA THR A 23 -13.60 -12.47 -16.77
C THR A 23 -12.51 -11.42 -16.97
N ALA A 24 -12.54 -10.67 -18.08
CA ALA A 24 -11.59 -9.56 -18.28
C ALA A 24 -11.63 -8.53 -17.13
N GLU A 25 -12.77 -8.43 -16.42
CA GLU A 25 -12.93 -7.58 -15.24
C GLU A 25 -12.25 -8.16 -13.98
N ASP A 26 -12.06 -9.48 -13.89
CA ASP A 26 -11.38 -10.11 -12.77
C ASP A 26 -9.85 -10.00 -12.86
N ASN A 27 -9.30 -9.59 -14.02
CA ASN A 27 -7.87 -9.43 -14.21
C ASN A 27 -7.28 -8.22 -13.46
N ARG A 28 -8.07 -7.17 -13.22
CA ARG A 28 -7.60 -5.95 -12.57
C ARG A 28 -7.50 -6.04 -11.06
N ILE A 29 -6.67 -5.17 -10.49
CA ILE A 29 -6.65 -4.92 -9.05
C ILE A 29 -7.97 -4.27 -8.64
N GLN A 30 -8.70 -4.94 -7.76
CA GLN A 30 -10.02 -4.49 -7.27
C GLN A 30 -10.32 -5.08 -5.89
N PRO A 31 -11.26 -4.51 -5.12
CA PRO A 31 -11.72 -5.15 -3.89
C PRO A 31 -12.16 -6.59 -4.15
N TYR A 32 -11.74 -7.51 -3.27
CA TYR A 32 -12.05 -8.92 -3.40
C TYR A 32 -13.54 -9.19 -3.13
N LYS A 33 -14.21 -9.89 -4.05
CA LYS A 33 -15.67 -10.05 -4.02
C LYS A 33 -16.17 -10.74 -2.74
N GLU A 34 -15.48 -11.76 -2.27
CA GLU A 34 -15.89 -12.57 -1.11
C GLU A 34 -15.51 -11.91 0.22
N ASN A 35 -14.45 -11.09 0.23
CA ASN A 35 -14.07 -10.27 1.37
C ASN A 35 -13.53 -8.91 0.91
N PRO A 36 -14.41 -7.89 0.76
CA PRO A 36 -14.03 -6.60 0.16
C PRO A 36 -13.05 -5.78 1.02
N ARG A 37 -12.70 -6.25 2.22
CA ARG A 37 -11.60 -5.66 3.01
C ARG A 37 -10.21 -5.95 2.44
N TYR A 38 -10.10 -6.87 1.47
CA TYR A 38 -8.86 -7.24 0.83
C TYR A 38 -8.92 -7.01 -0.67
N TRP A 39 -7.77 -7.08 -1.32
CA TRP A 39 -7.65 -6.95 -2.77
C TRP A 39 -7.78 -8.30 -3.45
N GLN A 40 -8.21 -8.30 -4.71
CA GLN A 40 -7.97 -9.36 -5.68
C GLN A 40 -7.24 -8.82 -6.90
N TYR A 41 -6.44 -9.67 -7.53
CA TYR A 41 -5.77 -9.40 -8.81
C TYR A 41 -5.69 -10.70 -9.61
N LYS A 42 -5.94 -10.67 -10.91
CA LYS A 42 -6.02 -11.88 -11.76
C LYS A 42 -6.98 -12.94 -11.20
N GLY A 43 -8.12 -12.48 -10.67
CA GLY A 43 -9.18 -13.31 -10.12
C GLY A 43 -8.86 -13.97 -8.78
N GLN A 44 -7.73 -13.66 -8.14
CA GLN A 44 -7.30 -14.27 -6.89
C GLN A 44 -7.16 -13.22 -5.78
N PRO A 45 -7.58 -13.52 -4.54
CA PRO A 45 -7.30 -12.64 -3.41
C PRO A 45 -5.80 -12.47 -3.21
N VAL A 46 -5.38 -11.26 -2.84
CA VAL A 46 -3.97 -10.89 -2.72
C VAL A 46 -3.77 -9.92 -1.56
N MET A 47 -2.75 -10.21 -0.73
CA MET A 47 -2.20 -9.28 0.24
C MET A 47 -1.05 -8.50 -0.42
N LEU A 48 -1.09 -7.17 -0.31
CA LEU A 48 -0.12 -6.28 -0.93
C LEU A 48 1.01 -5.93 0.06
N LEU A 49 2.20 -6.47 -0.15
CA LEU A 49 3.36 -6.30 0.74
C LEU A 49 4.54 -5.71 -0.03
N GLY A 50 5.27 -4.79 0.58
CA GLY A 50 6.48 -4.27 -0.04
C GLY A 50 7.29 -3.30 0.81
N GLY A 51 8.25 -2.66 0.14
CA GLY A 51 9.12 -1.62 0.64
C GLY A 51 9.92 -1.07 -0.54
N SER A 52 10.23 0.22 -0.54
CA SER A 52 11.12 0.77 -1.58
C SER A 52 11.97 1.92 -1.06
N GLU A 53 13.08 2.17 -1.75
CA GLU A 53 14.13 3.12 -1.34
C GLU A 53 13.87 4.58 -1.74
N ASP A 54 12.85 4.83 -2.57
CA ASP A 54 12.45 6.17 -2.98
C ASP A 54 10.93 6.38 -3.10
N ASP A 55 10.52 7.66 -3.18
CA ASP A 55 9.13 8.07 -3.30
C ASP A 55 8.69 8.19 -4.75
N ASN A 56 9.51 8.80 -5.61
CA ASN A 56 9.35 8.85 -7.06
C ASN A 56 10.10 7.69 -7.75
N LEU A 57 9.83 6.48 -7.27
CA LEU A 57 10.60 5.26 -7.55
C LEU A 57 10.92 5.05 -9.05
N PHE A 58 10.01 5.39 -9.95
CA PHE A 58 10.24 5.25 -11.39
C PHE A 58 11.48 6.00 -11.92
N GLN A 59 12.00 6.99 -11.20
CA GLN A 59 13.14 7.78 -11.63
C GLN A 59 14.50 7.19 -11.23
N ILE A 60 14.57 6.21 -10.32
CA ILE A 60 15.86 5.70 -9.82
C ILE A 60 16.65 4.98 -10.94
N PRO A 61 17.99 5.11 -10.98
CA PRO A 61 18.80 4.50 -12.05
C PRO A 61 18.75 2.96 -12.10
N HIS A 62 18.63 2.30 -10.94
CA HIS A 62 18.63 0.83 -10.78
C HIS A 62 17.24 0.26 -10.46
N LEU A 63 16.21 0.86 -11.06
CA LEU A 63 14.82 0.50 -10.79
C LEU A 63 14.54 -0.99 -11.00
N LYS A 64 15.05 -1.56 -12.10
CA LYS A 64 14.74 -2.95 -12.45
C LYS A 64 15.32 -3.91 -11.42
N GLU A 65 16.57 -3.70 -11.01
CA GLU A 65 17.23 -4.47 -9.96
C GLU A 65 16.45 -4.38 -8.64
N HIS A 66 16.01 -3.19 -8.28
CA HIS A 66 15.21 -2.99 -7.07
C HIS A 66 13.86 -3.72 -7.11
N LEU A 67 13.18 -3.74 -8.27
CA LEU A 67 11.93 -4.51 -8.45
C LEU A 67 12.17 -6.03 -8.37
N ASP A 68 13.27 -6.51 -8.95
CA ASP A 68 13.68 -7.92 -8.87
C ASP A 68 13.96 -8.31 -7.39
N GLU A 69 14.58 -7.43 -6.60
CA GLU A 69 14.78 -7.63 -5.16
C GLU A 69 13.46 -7.73 -4.39
N ILE A 70 12.51 -6.81 -4.64
CA ILE A 70 11.17 -6.85 -4.03
C ILE A 70 10.50 -8.19 -4.33
N LYS A 71 10.53 -8.62 -5.60
CA LYS A 71 9.92 -9.88 -6.02
C LYS A 71 10.58 -11.09 -5.36
N SER A 72 11.90 -11.07 -5.21
CA SER A 72 12.69 -12.20 -4.67
C SER A 72 12.28 -12.62 -3.25
N VAL A 73 11.75 -11.67 -2.46
CA VAL A 73 11.27 -11.92 -1.09
C VAL A 73 9.75 -12.08 -1.01
N GLY A 74 9.07 -12.13 -2.16
CA GLY A 74 7.62 -12.23 -2.27
C GLY A 74 6.88 -10.90 -2.08
N GLY A 75 7.58 -9.77 -2.16
CA GLY A 75 6.95 -8.46 -2.27
C GLY A 75 6.22 -8.33 -3.62
N ASN A 76 5.11 -7.60 -3.60
CA ASN A 76 4.23 -7.42 -4.76
C ASN A 76 3.55 -6.05 -4.78
N TYR A 77 4.11 -5.06 -4.09
CA TYR A 77 3.48 -3.75 -3.95
C TYR A 77 4.50 -2.63 -3.81
N ILE A 78 4.34 -1.58 -4.64
CA ILE A 78 5.17 -0.37 -4.57
C ILE A 78 4.30 0.89 -4.48
N ARG A 79 4.92 1.91 -3.89
CA ARG A 79 4.47 3.31 -3.95
C ARG A 79 5.23 4.01 -5.06
N ASN A 80 4.53 4.80 -5.88
CA ASN A 80 5.16 5.66 -6.87
C ASN A 80 4.50 7.04 -6.88
N THR A 81 5.18 8.03 -6.33
CA THR A 81 4.79 9.43 -6.45
C THR A 81 5.16 9.91 -7.85
N MET A 82 4.28 10.65 -8.51
CA MET A 82 4.62 11.33 -9.77
C MET A 82 5.51 12.57 -9.55
N SER A 83 6.16 12.66 -8.38
CA SER A 83 7.04 13.75 -8.00
C SER A 83 8.24 13.84 -8.92
N ASP A 84 8.58 15.07 -9.27
CA ASP A 84 9.71 15.46 -10.11
C ASP A 84 10.76 16.28 -9.34
N ARG A 85 10.71 16.21 -8.00
CA ARG A 85 11.68 16.87 -7.12
C ARG A 85 13.10 16.48 -7.48
N ASN A 86 13.85 17.46 -7.97
CA ASN A 86 15.27 17.32 -8.26
C ASN A 86 16.08 17.53 -6.96
N ASP A 87 16.17 16.48 -6.14
CA ASP A 87 16.89 16.52 -4.87
C ASP A 87 17.95 15.42 -4.66
N ARG A 88 18.02 14.40 -5.53
CA ARG A 88 19.10 13.39 -5.55
C ARG A 88 19.99 13.46 -6.79
N GLY A 89 19.62 14.26 -7.78
CA GLY A 89 20.45 14.61 -8.94
C GLY A 89 20.30 13.69 -10.14
N PHE A 90 19.40 12.70 -10.08
CA PHE A 90 19.04 11.86 -11.22
C PHE A 90 17.67 12.21 -11.80
N GLU A 91 16.88 13.00 -11.09
CA GLU A 91 15.51 13.33 -11.44
C GLU A 91 15.46 14.33 -12.58
N VAL A 92 14.48 14.15 -13.45
CA VAL A 92 14.17 15.06 -14.54
C VAL A 92 12.73 15.53 -14.42
N TYR A 93 12.45 16.72 -14.95
CA TYR A 93 11.09 17.25 -15.01
C TYR A 93 10.30 16.63 -16.19
N PRO A 94 8.96 16.57 -16.12
CA PRO A 94 8.13 15.93 -17.14
C PRO A 94 7.99 16.74 -18.44
N PHE A 95 8.42 18.00 -18.45
CA PHE A 95 8.24 18.95 -19.55
C PHE A 95 9.54 19.22 -20.31
N GLN A 96 9.43 19.50 -21.61
CA GLN A 96 10.59 19.83 -22.43
C GLN A 96 11.26 21.11 -21.95
N GLN A 97 12.57 21.04 -21.69
CA GLN A 97 13.41 22.22 -21.48
C GLN A 97 13.89 22.78 -22.82
N LEU A 98 13.75 24.09 -23.00
CA LEU A 98 14.16 24.86 -24.17
C LEU A 98 15.61 25.34 -24.05
N PRO A 99 16.26 25.80 -25.15
CA PRO A 99 17.63 26.30 -25.11
C PRO A 99 17.90 27.46 -24.13
N ASP A 100 16.87 28.25 -23.81
CA ASP A 100 16.94 29.35 -22.83
C ASP A 100 16.72 28.88 -21.38
N ARG A 101 16.68 27.56 -21.15
CA ARG A 101 16.42 26.86 -19.88
C ARG A 101 15.00 26.97 -19.34
N LYS A 102 14.08 27.64 -20.03
CA LYS A 102 12.65 27.59 -19.70
C LYS A 102 12.02 26.27 -20.15
N TYR A 103 10.84 25.97 -19.65
CA TYR A 103 10.04 24.81 -19.99
C TYR A 103 8.86 25.21 -20.88
N ASP A 104 8.53 24.34 -21.83
CA ASP A 104 7.26 24.37 -22.53
C ASP A 104 6.34 23.30 -21.94
N LEU A 105 5.38 23.71 -21.11
CA LEU A 105 4.41 22.82 -20.47
C LEU A 105 3.47 22.13 -21.47
N SER A 106 3.50 22.54 -22.75
CA SER A 106 2.79 21.89 -23.86
C SER A 106 3.64 20.85 -24.59
N LYS A 107 4.85 20.55 -24.11
CA LYS A 107 5.75 19.54 -24.68
C LYS A 107 6.37 18.70 -23.57
N TRP A 108 6.61 17.44 -23.88
CA TRP A 108 7.06 16.45 -22.91
C TRP A 108 8.58 16.29 -22.93
N ASN A 109 9.14 15.97 -21.77
CA ASN A 109 10.45 15.36 -21.68
C ASN A 109 10.29 13.84 -21.85
N ASP A 110 10.78 13.30 -22.97
CA ASP A 110 10.62 11.88 -23.29
C ASP A 110 11.29 10.97 -22.25
N GLU A 111 12.40 11.41 -21.64
CA GLU A 111 13.12 10.63 -20.63
C GLU A 111 12.25 10.34 -19.39
N TYR A 112 11.55 11.36 -18.88
CA TYR A 112 10.66 11.21 -17.73
C TYR A 112 9.59 10.14 -17.99
N TRP A 113 8.95 10.22 -19.16
CA TRP A 113 7.86 9.34 -19.52
C TRP A 113 8.32 7.95 -19.95
N GLU A 114 9.52 7.80 -20.49
CA GLU A 114 10.16 6.50 -20.76
C GLU A 114 10.47 5.78 -19.44
N ARG A 115 11.03 6.47 -18.45
CA ARG A 115 11.24 5.92 -17.10
C ARG A 115 9.93 5.45 -16.47
N PHE A 116 8.87 6.25 -16.55
CA PHE A 116 7.54 5.87 -16.06
C PHE A 116 6.96 4.67 -16.79
N ALA A 117 7.08 4.62 -18.13
CA ALA A 117 6.63 3.50 -18.93
C ALA A 117 7.37 2.20 -18.59
N ASN A 118 8.69 2.28 -18.37
CA ASN A 118 9.52 1.13 -17.97
C ASN A 118 9.11 0.59 -16.60
N MET A 119 8.84 1.46 -15.63
CA MET A 119 8.31 1.05 -14.32
C MET A 119 7.01 0.26 -14.45
N LEU A 120 6.02 0.77 -15.19
CA LEU A 120 4.74 0.11 -15.39
C LEU A 120 4.89 -1.24 -16.12
N LYS A 121 5.77 -1.30 -17.12
CA LYS A 121 6.08 -2.54 -17.85
C LYS A 121 6.68 -3.59 -16.92
N TRP A 122 7.75 -3.26 -16.21
CA TRP A 122 8.45 -4.23 -15.36
C TRP A 122 7.63 -4.67 -14.16
N THR A 123 6.86 -3.76 -13.56
CA THR A 123 5.93 -4.11 -12.47
C THR A 123 4.82 -5.05 -12.95
N ASN A 124 4.28 -4.84 -14.16
CA ASN A 124 3.32 -5.77 -14.76
C ASN A 124 3.92 -7.16 -14.98
N GLU A 125 5.14 -7.23 -15.54
CA GLU A 125 5.86 -8.48 -15.78
C GLU A 125 6.14 -9.26 -14.48
N LEU A 126 6.30 -8.55 -13.36
CA LEU A 126 6.61 -9.10 -12.05
C LEU A 126 5.37 -9.29 -11.15
N ASP A 127 4.16 -8.98 -11.61
CA ASP A 127 2.95 -8.96 -10.79
C ASP A 127 3.09 -8.12 -9.51
N ILE A 128 3.73 -6.96 -9.64
CA ILE A 128 3.87 -5.97 -8.57
C ILE A 128 2.81 -4.90 -8.77
N ILE A 129 1.88 -4.75 -7.83
CA ILE A 129 0.87 -3.69 -7.85
C ILE A 129 1.53 -2.33 -7.61
N VAL A 130 1.10 -1.31 -8.37
CA VAL A 130 1.60 0.06 -8.24
C VAL A 130 0.52 0.94 -7.66
N GLN A 131 0.76 1.57 -6.51
CA GLN A 131 -0.04 2.72 -6.07
C GLN A 131 0.64 4.02 -6.48
N ILE A 132 0.01 4.71 -7.43
CA ILE A 132 0.46 6.01 -7.90
C ILE A 132 -0.10 7.09 -6.98
N GLU A 133 0.77 7.97 -6.49
CA GLU A 133 0.37 9.25 -5.89
C GLU A 133 0.52 10.33 -6.96
N VAL A 134 -0.61 10.94 -7.35
CA VAL A 134 -0.68 11.79 -8.55
C VAL A 134 0.01 13.13 -8.32
N TRP A 135 -0.21 13.71 -7.14
CA TRP A 135 0.36 14.99 -6.76
C TRP A 135 1.15 14.90 -5.46
N ASP A 136 2.21 15.70 -5.37
CA ASP A 136 2.99 15.83 -4.15
C ASP A 136 3.20 17.31 -3.83
N ARG A 137 2.53 17.79 -2.78
CA ARG A 137 2.59 19.20 -2.34
C ARG A 137 4.00 19.68 -2.00
N PHE A 138 4.90 18.76 -1.65
CA PHE A 138 6.28 19.09 -1.32
C PHE A 138 7.08 19.56 -2.55
N ASP A 139 6.66 19.21 -3.76
CA ASP A 139 7.31 19.64 -5.00
C ASP A 139 7.11 21.14 -5.24
N TYR A 140 5.97 21.68 -4.81
CA TYR A 140 5.51 23.02 -5.21
C TYR A 140 5.76 24.10 -4.15
N SER A 141 6.57 23.86 -3.12
CA SER A 141 6.80 24.84 -2.04
C SER A 141 8.27 24.94 -1.65
N THR A 142 8.61 25.98 -0.88
CA THR A 142 9.95 26.25 -0.36
C THR A 142 11.01 26.30 -1.49
N LYS A 143 12.14 25.62 -1.30
CA LYS A 143 13.23 25.54 -2.29
C LYS A 143 12.85 24.81 -3.57
N HIS A 144 11.85 23.93 -3.55
CA HIS A 144 11.46 23.12 -4.70
C HIS A 144 10.61 23.91 -5.70
N TRP A 145 9.88 24.93 -5.25
CA TRP A 145 9.10 25.82 -6.13
C TRP A 145 9.97 26.67 -7.06
N LEU A 146 11.11 27.16 -6.58
CA LEU A 146 11.95 28.12 -7.32
C LEU A 146 12.44 27.59 -8.68
N PRO A 147 12.92 26.33 -8.79
CA PRO A 147 13.30 25.75 -10.08
C PRO A 147 12.14 25.06 -10.84
N HIS A 148 10.96 24.92 -10.24
CA HIS A 148 9.89 24.10 -10.81
C HIS A 148 9.40 24.63 -12.16
N PRO A 149 9.15 23.77 -13.16
CA PRO A 149 8.52 24.16 -14.42
C PRO A 149 7.20 24.94 -14.29
N TYR A 150 6.35 24.64 -13.30
CA TYR A 150 5.08 25.35 -13.10
C TYR A 150 5.26 26.78 -12.56
N ASN A 151 6.44 27.14 -12.07
CA ASN A 151 6.75 28.51 -11.69
C ASN A 151 6.83 29.39 -12.95
N PRO A 152 6.04 30.48 -13.07
CA PRO A 152 5.99 31.34 -14.27
C PRO A 152 7.35 31.89 -14.74
N LYS A 153 8.33 32.02 -13.85
CA LYS A 153 9.70 32.39 -14.25
C LYS A 153 10.36 31.35 -15.16
N ASN A 154 10.01 30.08 -14.98
CA ASN A 154 10.67 28.94 -15.60
C ASN A 154 9.91 28.39 -16.80
N ASN A 155 8.74 28.90 -17.18
CA ASN A 155 8.04 28.44 -18.38
C ASN A 155 7.67 29.57 -19.33
N ILE A 156 7.18 29.20 -20.52
CA ILE A 156 6.74 30.12 -21.57
C ILE A 156 5.21 30.19 -21.71
N ASN A 157 4.47 29.45 -20.87
CA ASN A 157 3.06 29.15 -21.07
C ASN A 157 2.13 30.15 -20.41
N TYR A 158 2.58 30.80 -19.33
CA TYR A 158 1.85 31.85 -18.64
C TYR A 158 2.79 32.70 -17.79
N THR A 159 2.33 33.90 -17.43
CA THR A 159 2.97 34.83 -16.51
C THR A 159 2.45 34.68 -15.08
N TYR A 160 3.06 35.38 -14.11
CA TYR A 160 2.55 35.47 -12.75
C TYR A 160 1.15 36.10 -12.69
N GLU A 161 0.89 37.12 -13.53
CA GLU A 161 -0.43 37.78 -13.60
C GLU A 161 -1.52 36.84 -14.11
N GLU A 162 -1.24 36.07 -15.17
CA GLU A 162 -2.21 35.14 -15.76
C GLU A 162 -2.46 33.91 -14.87
N SER A 163 -1.42 33.40 -14.22
CA SER A 163 -1.54 32.22 -13.34
C SER A 163 -2.04 32.56 -11.95
N GLY A 164 -1.87 33.79 -11.48
CA GLY A 164 -2.13 34.19 -10.10
C GLY A 164 -1.17 33.53 -9.09
N PHE A 165 0.00 33.08 -9.55
CA PHE A 165 1.05 32.57 -8.67
C PHE A 165 1.99 33.68 -8.20
N ASP A 166 2.56 33.49 -7.01
CA ASP A 166 3.68 34.27 -6.51
C ASP A 166 5.03 33.65 -6.94
N ALA A 167 6.06 34.50 -6.94
CA ALA A 167 7.43 34.06 -7.23
C ALA A 167 7.95 33.02 -6.22
N GLU A 168 7.50 33.11 -4.96
CA GLU A 168 7.98 32.30 -3.85
C GLU A 168 6.84 31.86 -2.93
N TYR A 169 6.97 30.66 -2.37
CA TYR A 169 6.09 30.14 -1.32
C TYR A 169 6.97 29.55 -0.21
N PRO A 170 7.42 30.36 0.77
CA PRO A 170 8.45 29.95 1.73
C PRO A 170 7.93 29.03 2.85
N ASP A 171 6.60 28.98 3.06
CA ASP A 171 6.00 28.17 4.10
C ASP A 171 6.06 26.67 3.76
N HIS A 172 6.05 25.85 4.80
CA HIS A 172 6.04 24.39 4.67
C HIS A 172 4.81 23.90 3.89
N ALA A 173 5.00 22.81 3.10
CA ALA A 173 3.98 21.96 2.49
C ALA A 173 2.61 22.07 3.17
N GLY A 174 2.59 21.56 4.41
CA GLY A 174 1.49 21.47 5.36
C GLY A 174 0.62 22.70 5.55
N ALA A 175 1.17 23.92 5.38
CA ALA A 175 0.44 25.17 5.58
C ALA A 175 -0.69 25.41 4.56
N ASN A 176 -0.71 24.63 3.46
CA ASN A 176 -1.75 24.62 2.45
C ASN A 176 -2.02 26.01 1.82
N LYS A 177 -0.94 26.77 1.56
CA LYS A 177 -1.03 28.12 0.98
C LYS A 177 -0.80 28.20 -0.52
N GLN A 178 -0.26 27.14 -1.11
CA GLN A 178 0.15 27.10 -2.52
C GLN A 178 -1.09 27.00 -3.46
N PRO A 179 -1.42 28.04 -4.26
CA PRO A 179 -2.60 28.06 -5.13
C PRO A 179 -2.66 26.95 -6.19
N PHE A 180 -1.55 26.25 -6.46
CA PHE A 180 -1.52 25.07 -7.35
C PHE A 180 -2.57 24.02 -6.98
N PHE A 181 -2.87 23.86 -5.68
CA PHE A 181 -3.84 22.88 -5.15
C PHE A 181 -5.27 23.44 -5.03
N PHE A 182 -5.54 24.59 -5.65
CA PHE A 182 -6.85 25.27 -5.59
C PHE A 182 -7.38 25.63 -6.98
N THR A 183 -6.87 25.02 -8.04
CA THR A 183 -7.16 25.40 -9.43
C THR A 183 -8.49 24.85 -9.94
N THR A 184 -9.09 23.86 -9.26
CA THR A 184 -10.27 23.13 -9.75
C THR A 184 -11.53 24.00 -9.78
N PRO A 185 -12.57 23.62 -10.55
CA PRO A 185 -13.76 24.45 -10.76
C PRO A 185 -14.54 24.83 -9.49
N LYS A 186 -14.54 23.94 -8.48
CA LYS A 186 -15.23 24.18 -7.19
C LYS A 186 -14.38 24.95 -6.18
N GLN A 187 -13.13 25.28 -6.53
CA GLN A 187 -12.22 26.10 -5.75
C GLN A 187 -12.02 27.46 -6.44
N ARG A 188 -10.80 27.81 -6.89
CA ARG A 188 -10.51 29.09 -7.55
C ARG A 188 -10.76 29.07 -9.06
N ASN A 189 -11.06 27.90 -9.65
CA ASN A 189 -11.35 27.74 -11.07
C ASN A 189 -10.28 28.38 -11.99
N ASN A 190 -9.02 28.15 -11.67
CA ASN A 190 -7.88 28.69 -12.40
C ASN A 190 -7.65 27.86 -13.67
N LYS A 191 -8.39 28.19 -14.73
CA LYS A 191 -8.33 27.48 -16.03
C LYS A 191 -6.98 27.58 -16.72
N ILE A 192 -6.21 28.65 -16.45
CA ILE A 192 -4.89 28.86 -17.06
C ILE A 192 -3.93 27.76 -16.62
N VAL A 193 -3.91 27.43 -15.33
CA VAL A 193 -3.03 26.38 -14.78
C VAL A 193 -3.68 25.00 -14.91
N LEU A 194 -5.00 24.89 -14.64
CA LEU A 194 -5.72 23.61 -14.61
C LEU A 194 -5.58 22.83 -15.91
N GLN A 195 -5.55 23.49 -17.08
CA GLN A 195 -5.35 22.80 -18.36
C GLN A 195 -4.02 22.04 -18.44
N TYR A 196 -2.94 22.56 -17.84
CA TYR A 196 -1.63 21.91 -17.83
C TYR A 196 -1.59 20.78 -16.81
N GLN A 197 -2.26 20.94 -15.67
CA GLN A 197 -2.43 19.86 -14.70
C GLN A 197 -3.26 18.71 -15.28
N GLN A 198 -4.37 19.00 -15.95
CA GLN A 198 -5.19 18.00 -16.66
C GLN A 198 -4.35 17.27 -17.70
N ARG A 199 -3.58 18.02 -18.51
CA ARG A 199 -2.70 17.45 -19.53
C ARG A 199 -1.64 16.51 -18.93
N PHE A 200 -1.07 16.87 -17.78
CA PHE A 200 -0.12 16.01 -17.06
C PHE A 200 -0.78 14.69 -16.62
N VAL A 201 -1.96 14.76 -15.99
CA VAL A 201 -2.70 13.58 -15.55
C VAL A 201 -3.15 12.73 -16.75
N GLU A 202 -3.62 13.34 -17.84
CA GLU A 202 -3.96 12.61 -19.07
C GLU A 202 -2.74 11.88 -19.66
N LYS A 203 -1.56 12.51 -19.63
CA LYS A 203 -0.32 11.88 -20.07
C LYS A 203 0.05 10.69 -19.19
N MET A 204 -0.03 10.81 -17.87
CA MET A 204 0.13 9.68 -16.94
C MET A 204 -0.83 8.53 -17.27
N LEU A 205 -2.13 8.84 -17.39
CA LEU A 205 -3.17 7.86 -17.69
C LEU A 205 -2.98 7.18 -19.05
N SER A 206 -2.40 7.86 -20.05
CA SER A 206 -2.07 7.28 -21.35
C SER A 206 -1.06 6.13 -21.29
N TYR A 207 -0.29 6.03 -20.20
CA TYR A 207 0.57 4.87 -19.92
C TYR A 207 -0.10 3.91 -18.94
N SER A 208 -0.62 4.41 -17.81
CA SER A 208 -1.08 3.54 -16.72
C SER A 208 -2.36 2.77 -17.04
N LEU A 209 -3.29 3.33 -17.83
CA LEU A 209 -4.55 2.65 -18.20
C LEU A 209 -4.36 1.47 -19.17
N LYS A 210 -3.15 1.25 -19.68
CA LYS A 210 -2.79 0.04 -20.44
C LYS A 210 -2.64 -1.18 -19.55
N TYR A 211 -2.58 -0.97 -18.24
CA TYR A 211 -2.27 -1.98 -17.25
C TYR A 211 -3.40 -2.13 -16.23
N ASP A 212 -3.51 -3.34 -15.69
CA ASP A 212 -4.59 -3.75 -14.81
C ASP A 212 -4.17 -3.79 -13.32
N HIS A 213 -2.92 -3.43 -13.01
CA HIS A 213 -2.30 -3.55 -11.68
C HIS A 213 -2.01 -2.20 -11.00
N VAL A 214 -2.76 -1.15 -11.34
CA VAL A 214 -2.52 0.23 -10.86
C VAL A 214 -3.67 0.74 -9.98
N LEU A 215 -3.30 1.26 -8.80
CA LEU A 215 -4.14 2.02 -7.87
C LEU A 215 -3.76 3.50 -7.92
N TYR A 216 -4.70 4.40 -7.64
CA TYR A 216 -4.45 5.84 -7.64
C TYR A 216 -4.78 6.47 -6.29
N CYS A 217 -3.88 7.28 -5.77
CA CYS A 217 -4.06 8.16 -4.61
C CYS A 217 -3.85 9.58 -5.10
N MET A 218 -4.79 10.49 -4.82
CA MET A 218 -4.74 11.82 -5.45
C MET A 218 -3.51 12.59 -5.00
N ASP A 219 -3.22 12.56 -3.71
CA ASP A 219 -2.08 13.27 -3.16
C ASP A 219 -1.20 12.40 -2.25
N ASN A 220 0.06 12.81 -2.14
CA ASN A 220 0.90 12.52 -0.98
C ASN A 220 0.60 13.55 0.12
N GLU A 221 0.03 13.11 1.24
CA GLU A 221 -0.11 13.91 2.48
C GLU A 221 -0.79 15.28 2.26
N THR A 222 -2.03 15.26 1.80
CA THR A 222 -2.78 16.49 1.54
C THR A 222 -3.37 17.12 2.81
N SER A 223 -3.31 18.45 2.87
CA SER A 223 -4.17 19.26 3.76
C SER A 223 -5.09 20.16 2.95
N GLY A 224 -5.28 19.83 1.66
CA GLY A 224 -6.09 20.57 0.70
C GLY A 224 -7.58 20.59 1.05
N ASP A 225 -8.34 21.33 0.26
CA ASP A 225 -9.80 21.24 0.30
C ASP A 225 -10.24 19.89 -0.25
N GLU A 226 -11.40 19.42 0.18
CA GLU A 226 -11.98 18.14 -0.26
C GLU A 226 -12.26 18.13 -1.77
N GLU A 227 -12.64 19.29 -2.30
CA GLU A 227 -12.95 19.52 -3.71
C GLU A 227 -11.75 19.24 -4.64
N TRP A 228 -10.51 19.40 -4.15
CA TRP A 228 -9.30 19.08 -4.92
C TRP A 228 -9.20 17.58 -5.20
N GLY A 229 -9.19 16.78 -4.14
CA GLY A 229 -9.10 15.33 -4.22
C GLY A 229 -10.30 14.74 -4.98
N ALA A 230 -11.50 15.23 -4.69
CA ALA A 230 -12.71 14.77 -5.36
C ALA A 230 -12.67 15.02 -6.87
N TYR A 231 -12.22 16.21 -7.30
CA TYR A 231 -12.08 16.53 -8.71
C TYR A 231 -11.14 15.57 -9.45
N TRP A 232 -9.96 15.28 -8.89
CA TRP A 232 -9.00 14.37 -9.55
C TRP A 232 -9.47 12.91 -9.54
N ALA A 233 -10.14 12.48 -8.46
CA ALA A 233 -10.72 11.15 -8.38
C ALA A 233 -11.79 10.95 -9.47
N GLU A 234 -12.71 11.92 -9.61
CA GLU A 234 -13.72 11.95 -10.67
C GLU A 234 -13.08 12.01 -12.07
N PHE A 235 -12.08 12.87 -12.27
CA PHE A 235 -11.38 13.03 -13.54
C PHE A 235 -10.72 11.72 -13.99
N ILE A 236 -10.00 11.04 -13.09
CA ILE A 236 -9.34 9.75 -13.37
C ILE A 236 -10.38 8.66 -13.66
N LYS A 237 -11.43 8.57 -12.85
CA LYS A 237 -12.52 7.60 -13.08
C LYS A 237 -13.21 7.83 -14.43
N GLN A 238 -13.46 9.09 -14.80
CA GLN A 238 -14.03 9.44 -16.09
C GLN A 238 -13.11 9.03 -17.25
N LYS A 239 -11.82 9.38 -17.20
CA LYS A 239 -10.84 9.03 -18.25
C LYS A 239 -10.63 7.52 -18.39
N ALA A 240 -10.66 6.80 -17.27
CA ALA A 240 -10.64 5.33 -17.27
C ALA A 240 -11.87 4.76 -17.99
N LYS A 241 -13.07 5.27 -17.65
CA LYS A 241 -14.33 4.84 -18.28
C LYS A 241 -14.37 5.15 -19.78
N GLU A 242 -13.87 6.32 -20.20
CA GLU A 242 -13.70 6.70 -21.61
C GLU A 242 -12.77 5.71 -22.35
N SER A 243 -11.83 5.10 -21.63
CA SER A 243 -10.92 4.06 -22.15
C SER A 243 -11.46 2.62 -21.95
N GLY A 244 -12.71 2.45 -21.51
CA GLY A 244 -13.32 1.14 -21.25
C GLY A 244 -12.74 0.40 -20.04
N LYS A 245 -12.14 1.12 -19.08
CA LYS A 245 -11.51 0.58 -17.88
C LYS A 245 -12.22 1.06 -16.61
N ASN A 246 -12.14 0.24 -15.57
CA ASN A 246 -12.48 0.61 -14.19
C ASN A 246 -11.17 0.68 -13.38
N VAL A 247 -11.04 1.68 -12.53
CA VAL A 247 -9.85 1.90 -11.68
C VAL A 247 -10.26 2.17 -10.25
N CYS A 248 -9.37 1.90 -9.31
CA CYS A 248 -9.59 2.16 -7.89
C CYS A 248 -8.83 3.41 -7.45
N VAL A 249 -9.51 4.32 -6.75
CA VAL A 249 -8.94 5.61 -6.30
C VAL A 249 -9.12 5.81 -4.78
N THR A 250 -8.21 6.58 -4.18
CA THR A 250 -8.25 7.02 -2.78
C THR A 250 -7.68 8.44 -2.63
N GLU A 251 -7.64 8.92 -1.39
CA GLU A 251 -6.94 10.14 -0.96
C GLU A 251 -6.12 9.87 0.31
N MET A 252 -5.02 10.61 0.51
CA MET A 252 -4.17 10.54 1.70
C MET A 252 -4.13 11.88 2.45
N TRP A 253 -4.87 11.97 3.56
CA TRP A 253 -4.90 13.17 4.40
C TRP A 253 -3.70 13.24 5.36
N ASP A 254 -3.06 14.40 5.45
CA ASP A 254 -1.99 14.72 6.42
C ASP A 254 -2.60 15.19 7.75
N ASP A 255 -3.27 14.28 8.43
CA ASP A 255 -3.69 14.44 9.83
C ASP A 255 -3.28 13.18 10.60
N TRP A 256 -2.42 13.36 11.60
CA TRP A 256 -1.81 12.24 12.33
C TRP A 256 -2.81 11.52 13.24
N ASP A 257 -3.90 12.20 13.63
CA ASP A 257 -5.03 11.53 14.25
C ASP A 257 -5.95 10.97 13.17
N ILE A 258 -5.88 9.66 12.92
CA ILE A 258 -6.73 8.98 11.94
C ILE A 258 -8.23 8.96 12.30
N LYS A 259 -8.59 9.45 13.49
CA LYS A 259 -9.98 9.63 13.93
C LYS A 259 -10.50 11.06 13.69
N ALA A 260 -9.63 11.99 13.28
CA ALA A 260 -10.02 13.36 13.01
C ALA A 260 -11.02 13.44 11.84
N ASP A 261 -11.89 14.45 11.88
CA ASP A 261 -12.94 14.66 10.87
C ASP A 261 -12.38 14.78 9.45
N ARG A 262 -11.12 15.20 9.28
CA ARG A 262 -10.49 15.28 7.97
C ARG A 262 -10.45 13.92 7.25
N HIS A 263 -10.25 12.83 7.96
CA HIS A 263 -10.23 11.49 7.36
C HIS A 263 -11.61 11.04 6.87
N LYS A 264 -12.69 11.58 7.45
CA LYS A 264 -14.07 11.27 7.02
C LYS A 264 -14.35 11.65 5.56
N ARG A 265 -13.61 12.63 5.03
CA ARG A 265 -13.64 13.00 3.60
C ARG A 265 -13.31 11.83 2.66
N THR A 266 -12.62 10.79 3.14
CA THR A 266 -12.44 9.53 2.42
C THR A 266 -13.32 8.41 2.99
N LEU A 267 -13.50 8.35 4.32
CA LEU A 267 -14.24 7.26 4.99
C LEU A 267 -15.75 7.29 4.69
N ASP A 268 -16.36 8.47 4.60
CA ASP A 268 -17.80 8.67 4.42
C ASP A 268 -18.23 8.67 2.95
N HIS A 269 -17.28 8.52 2.01
CA HIS A 269 -17.51 8.62 0.57
C HIS A 269 -17.17 7.31 -0.20
N PRO A 270 -17.81 6.16 0.13
CA PRO A 270 -17.63 4.90 -0.59
C PRO A 270 -18.00 4.97 -2.09
N GLU A 271 -18.87 5.90 -2.48
CA GLU A 271 -19.26 6.13 -3.87
C GLU A 271 -18.13 6.72 -4.71
N LEU A 272 -17.17 7.39 -4.06
CA LEU A 272 -16.05 8.07 -4.70
C LEU A 272 -14.73 7.34 -4.50
N TYR A 273 -14.44 6.87 -3.28
CA TYR A 273 -13.17 6.24 -2.93
C TYR A 273 -13.33 4.74 -2.71
N ASP A 274 -12.61 3.96 -3.52
CA ASP A 274 -12.73 2.50 -3.57
C ASP A 274 -11.91 1.80 -2.47
N PHE A 275 -10.99 2.52 -1.83
CA PHE A 275 -10.19 2.07 -0.70
C PHE A 275 -9.79 3.24 0.20
N VAL A 276 -9.27 2.93 1.39
CA VAL A 276 -8.84 3.91 2.39
C VAL A 276 -7.33 3.86 2.56
N GLU A 277 -6.68 5.02 2.69
CA GLU A 277 -5.27 5.15 3.03
C GLU A 277 -5.12 5.61 4.49
N VAL A 278 -4.34 4.89 5.31
CA VAL A 278 -4.15 5.19 6.74
C VAL A 278 -2.68 5.27 7.17
N SER A 279 -1.78 5.61 6.25
CA SER A 279 -0.35 5.75 6.54
C SER A 279 -0.06 6.70 7.70
N GLN A 280 -0.90 7.71 7.91
CA GLN A 280 -0.74 8.63 9.05
C GLN A 280 -0.85 7.94 10.41
N ASN A 281 -1.51 6.78 10.50
CA ASN A 281 -1.51 6.00 11.74
C ASN A 281 -0.09 5.57 12.15
N ASN A 282 0.85 5.48 11.21
CA ASN A 282 2.24 5.09 11.49
C ASN A 282 3.05 6.16 12.24
N GLN A 283 2.45 7.31 12.55
CA GLN A 283 2.98 8.23 13.57
C GLN A 283 2.84 7.64 14.98
N MET A 284 1.79 6.85 15.21
CA MET A 284 1.49 6.21 16.49
C MET A 284 2.33 4.95 16.73
N LYS A 285 2.36 4.49 17.97
CA LYS A 285 3.09 3.31 18.42
C LYS A 285 2.26 2.45 19.35
N GLY A 286 2.72 1.23 19.58
CA GLY A 286 2.17 0.35 20.60
C GLY A 286 0.67 0.05 20.42
N GLN A 287 -0.04 -0.03 21.54
CA GLN A 287 -1.48 -0.35 21.55
C GLN A 287 -2.34 0.74 20.89
N GLU A 288 -1.94 2.02 20.98
CA GLU A 288 -2.66 3.12 20.32
C GLU A 288 -2.66 2.97 18.79
N HIS A 289 -1.52 2.57 18.20
CA HIS A 289 -1.42 2.27 16.76
C HIS A 289 -2.43 1.20 16.34
N TRP A 290 -2.58 0.13 17.13
CA TRP A 290 -3.57 -0.92 16.90
C TRP A 290 -5.00 -0.39 17.07
N ASP A 291 -5.31 0.26 18.19
CA ASP A 291 -6.67 0.70 18.52
C ASP A 291 -7.20 1.71 17.51
N ASN A 292 -6.34 2.61 17.03
CA ASN A 292 -6.67 3.56 15.99
C ASN A 292 -6.99 2.85 14.66
N PHE A 293 -6.19 1.87 14.26
CA PHE A 293 -6.47 1.09 13.06
C PHE A 293 -7.80 0.30 13.16
N GLN A 294 -8.03 -0.34 14.31
CA GLN A 294 -9.27 -1.07 14.57
C GLN A 294 -10.49 -0.15 14.60
N TRP A 295 -10.33 1.11 15.05
CA TRP A 295 -11.37 2.12 14.94
C TRP A 295 -11.77 2.37 13.49
N VAL A 296 -10.80 2.57 12.56
CA VAL A 296 -11.10 2.77 11.13
C VAL A 296 -11.81 1.54 10.56
N ARG A 297 -11.29 0.33 10.83
CA ARG A 297 -11.93 -0.93 10.37
C ARG A 297 -13.39 -1.04 10.79
N LYS A 298 -13.69 -0.63 12.02
CA LYS A 298 -15.05 -0.61 12.58
C LYS A 298 -15.88 0.51 11.97
N TYR A 299 -15.30 1.70 11.78
CA TYR A 299 -15.98 2.87 11.24
C TYR A 299 -16.55 2.60 9.84
N ILE A 300 -15.77 1.95 8.97
CA ILE A 300 -16.21 1.62 7.60
C ILE A 300 -16.96 0.27 7.50
N SER A 301 -17.42 -0.30 8.60
CA SER A 301 -17.95 -1.68 8.60
C SER A 301 -19.25 -1.87 7.80
N ASP A 302 -20.06 -0.82 7.63
CA ASP A 302 -21.26 -0.84 6.80
C ASP A 302 -20.94 -0.82 5.29
N HIS A 303 -19.75 -0.32 4.93
CA HIS A 303 -19.25 -0.26 3.56
C HIS A 303 -17.79 -0.75 3.51
N PRO A 304 -17.56 -2.06 3.78
CA PRO A 304 -16.22 -2.61 3.91
C PRO A 304 -15.49 -2.49 2.58
N ARG A 305 -14.27 -1.95 2.64
CA ARG A 305 -13.37 -1.78 1.51
C ARG A 305 -11.91 -1.92 1.96
N PRO A 306 -10.94 -2.06 1.05
CA PRO A 306 -9.55 -2.24 1.44
C PRO A 306 -9.03 -1.04 2.23
N ILE A 307 -8.22 -1.32 3.25
CA ILE A 307 -7.47 -0.29 3.98
C ILE A 307 -5.98 -0.53 3.74
N ASN A 308 -5.35 0.42 3.06
CA ASN A 308 -3.94 0.38 2.71
C ASN A 308 -3.12 1.21 3.71
N THR A 309 -1.88 0.80 3.93
CA THR A 309 -0.84 1.61 4.59
C THR A 309 0.42 1.58 3.73
N VAL A 310 0.57 2.60 2.90
CA VAL A 310 1.65 2.67 1.90
C VAL A 310 2.97 3.21 2.47
N LYS A 311 2.94 3.87 3.64
CA LYS A 311 4.11 4.44 4.33
C LYS A 311 4.17 3.96 5.78
N THR A 312 4.92 2.90 6.05
CA THR A 312 5.30 2.51 7.41
C THR A 312 6.63 3.14 7.80
N TYR A 313 6.58 4.07 8.76
CA TYR A 313 7.75 4.77 9.30
C TYR A 313 8.47 3.99 10.40
N GLY A 314 9.73 4.34 10.63
CA GLY A 314 10.60 3.78 11.68
C GLY A 314 11.96 3.43 11.09
N ALA A 315 13.00 4.10 11.56
CA ALA A 315 14.38 3.90 11.11
C ALA A 315 15.33 4.37 12.20
N ASP A 316 16.42 3.63 12.43
CA ASP A 316 17.38 3.97 13.48
C ASP A 316 17.96 5.38 13.24
N GLY A 317 17.82 6.28 14.22
CA GLY A 317 18.22 7.69 14.10
C GLY A 317 17.23 8.60 13.35
N GLY A 318 16.12 8.06 12.84
CA GLY A 318 15.05 8.78 12.17
C GLY A 318 14.08 9.51 13.11
N ARG A 319 13.17 10.29 12.53
CA ARG A 319 12.23 11.15 13.28
C ARG A 319 11.07 10.39 13.93
N PHE A 320 10.70 9.24 13.39
CA PHE A 320 9.43 8.55 13.68
C PHE A 320 9.61 7.29 14.52
N GLY A 321 10.69 7.20 15.30
CA GLY A 321 11.09 5.98 15.99
C GLY A 321 12.12 5.18 15.22
N ASP A 322 12.47 4.02 15.76
CA ASP A 322 13.55 3.18 15.27
C ASP A 322 13.07 2.08 14.30
N SER A 323 13.98 1.25 13.83
CA SER A 323 13.64 0.14 12.93
C SER A 323 12.72 -0.90 13.59
N GLN A 324 12.77 -1.07 14.92
CA GLN A 324 11.88 -1.94 15.66
C GLN A 324 10.45 -1.39 15.61
N ASP A 325 10.26 -0.09 15.86
CA ASP A 325 8.95 0.57 15.72
C ASP A 325 8.36 0.34 14.32
N GLY A 326 9.19 0.41 13.26
CA GLY A 326 8.78 0.17 11.88
C GLY A 326 8.30 -1.26 11.64
N ILE A 327 9.03 -2.27 12.13
CA ILE A 327 8.64 -3.68 12.04
C ILE A 327 7.33 -3.93 12.78
N GLU A 328 7.19 -3.39 14.00
CA GLU A 328 6.00 -3.62 14.80
C GLU A 328 4.75 -2.98 14.19
N ARG A 329 4.87 -1.76 13.66
CA ARG A 329 3.75 -1.09 12.95
C ARG A 329 3.30 -1.92 11.76
N TRP A 330 4.24 -2.39 10.96
CA TRP A 330 3.97 -3.20 9.77
C TRP A 330 3.22 -4.48 10.14
N TRP A 331 3.70 -5.23 11.14
CA TRP A 331 3.05 -6.46 11.58
C TRP A 331 1.71 -6.21 12.29
N ARG A 332 1.59 -5.17 13.12
CA ARG A 332 0.30 -4.79 13.73
C ARG A 332 -0.75 -4.49 12.66
N HIS A 333 -0.40 -3.84 11.56
CA HIS A 333 -1.32 -3.60 10.45
C HIS A 333 -1.72 -4.90 9.73
N ILE A 334 -0.79 -5.80 9.46
CA ILE A 334 -1.11 -7.09 8.82
C ILE A 334 -2.03 -7.94 9.70
N ILE A 335 -1.69 -8.11 10.98
CA ILE A 335 -2.51 -8.87 11.94
C ILE A 335 -3.82 -8.14 12.24
N GLY A 336 -3.78 -6.82 12.23
CA GLY A 336 -4.95 -5.95 12.32
C GLY A 336 -5.84 -6.06 11.11
N GLY A 337 -5.39 -6.70 10.01
CA GLY A 337 -6.07 -6.95 8.75
C GLY A 337 -6.24 -5.73 7.85
N ALA A 338 -5.13 -5.01 7.66
CA ALA A 338 -4.93 -4.16 6.50
C ALA A 338 -4.88 -5.00 5.21
N ALA A 339 -5.25 -4.38 4.10
CA ALA A 339 -5.18 -4.98 2.76
C ALA A 339 -3.79 -4.83 2.13
N SER A 340 -3.01 -3.85 2.62
CA SER A 340 -1.63 -3.65 2.23
C SER A 340 -0.78 -3.20 3.40
N ALA A 341 0.52 -3.50 3.34
CA ALA A 341 1.53 -2.91 4.22
C ALA A 341 2.86 -2.73 3.49
N ARG A 342 3.37 -1.49 3.47
CA ARG A 342 4.63 -1.16 2.80
C ARG A 342 5.58 -0.35 3.70
N PHE A 343 6.83 -0.79 3.80
CA PHE A 343 7.90 -0.03 4.47
C PHE A 343 8.23 1.27 3.72
N HIS A 344 8.22 2.40 4.42
CA HIS A 344 8.58 3.71 3.86
C HIS A 344 10.07 3.79 3.56
N ARG A 345 10.45 4.68 2.63
CA ARG A 345 11.84 4.85 2.19
C ARG A 345 12.74 5.41 3.30
N PRO A 346 14.05 5.17 3.26
CA PRO A 346 15.02 5.90 4.07
C PRO A 346 15.00 7.41 3.76
N ASP A 347 15.29 8.27 4.74
CA ASP A 347 15.71 7.97 6.12
C ASP A 347 14.56 7.80 7.13
N SER A 348 13.30 7.96 6.70
CA SER A 348 12.13 7.97 7.60
C SER A 348 11.50 6.58 7.79
N GLY A 349 11.89 5.59 6.98
CA GLY A 349 11.58 4.18 7.13
C GLY A 349 12.74 3.28 6.67
N ILE A 350 12.57 1.96 6.77
CA ILE A 350 13.62 0.98 6.47
C ILE A 350 13.64 0.44 5.03
N GLY A 351 12.81 0.98 4.13
CA GLY A 351 12.78 0.63 2.70
C GLY A 351 12.73 -0.89 2.45
N LEU A 352 13.76 -1.41 1.77
CA LEU A 352 13.94 -2.83 1.49
C LEU A 352 15.23 -3.39 2.12
N THR A 353 15.59 -2.91 3.32
CA THR A 353 16.70 -3.48 4.11
C THR A 353 16.48 -4.97 4.45
N ASP A 354 17.50 -5.64 4.97
CA ASP A 354 17.40 -7.05 5.41
C ASP A 354 16.24 -7.32 6.38
N LYS A 355 16.00 -6.40 7.33
CA LYS A 355 14.88 -6.50 8.28
C LYS A 355 13.52 -6.43 7.58
N ALA A 356 13.38 -5.54 6.60
CA ALA A 356 12.15 -5.42 5.80
C ALA A 356 11.94 -6.66 4.92
N ARG A 357 13.01 -7.14 4.26
CA ARG A 357 13.02 -8.37 3.45
C ARG A 357 12.62 -9.60 4.27
N ALA A 358 13.20 -9.76 5.46
CA ALA A 358 12.87 -10.85 6.38
C ALA A 358 11.42 -10.79 6.85
N SER A 359 10.88 -9.59 7.13
CA SER A 359 9.48 -9.40 7.50
C SER A 359 8.51 -9.78 6.37
N ILE A 360 8.79 -9.36 5.13
CA ILE A 360 7.98 -9.72 3.96
C ILE A 360 8.01 -11.23 3.73
N LEU A 361 9.20 -11.84 3.77
CA LEU A 361 9.37 -13.28 3.62
C LEU A 361 8.61 -14.05 4.71
N ALA A 362 8.68 -13.59 5.96
CA ALA A 362 7.94 -14.18 7.07
C ALA A 362 6.43 -14.12 6.86
N ALA A 363 5.89 -12.97 6.45
CA ALA A 363 4.47 -12.84 6.16
C ALA A 363 4.02 -13.78 5.03
N ARG A 364 4.84 -13.97 3.98
CA ARG A 364 4.52 -14.94 2.91
C ARG A 364 4.56 -16.39 3.38
N LYS A 365 5.51 -16.75 4.24
CA LYS A 365 5.55 -18.08 4.86
C LYS A 365 4.31 -18.31 5.74
N VAL A 366 3.89 -17.31 6.53
CA VAL A 366 2.63 -17.36 7.29
C VAL A 366 1.42 -17.53 6.35
N GLU A 367 1.34 -16.72 5.30
CA GLU A 367 0.26 -16.74 4.31
C GLU A 367 0.16 -18.06 3.54
N SER A 368 1.27 -18.80 3.42
CA SER A 368 1.25 -20.15 2.81
C SER A 368 0.48 -21.19 3.64
N ILE A 369 0.24 -20.91 4.93
CA ILE A 369 -0.49 -21.79 5.86
C ILE A 369 -1.89 -21.22 6.14
N VAL A 370 -1.97 -19.93 6.46
CA VAL A 370 -3.22 -19.26 6.80
C VAL A 370 -3.31 -17.96 6.01
N LYS A 371 -4.34 -17.85 5.17
CA LYS A 371 -4.56 -16.62 4.40
C LYS A 371 -5.00 -15.50 5.31
N PHE A 372 -4.35 -14.34 5.18
CA PHE A 372 -4.69 -13.16 6.00
C PHE A 372 -6.12 -12.68 5.77
N TRP A 373 -6.70 -12.94 4.60
CA TRP A 373 -8.10 -12.61 4.28
C TRP A 373 -9.14 -13.62 4.77
N ASP A 374 -8.70 -14.74 5.35
CA ASP A 374 -9.57 -15.76 5.95
C ASP A 374 -9.70 -15.61 7.47
N VAL A 375 -9.01 -14.63 8.08
CA VAL A 375 -8.94 -14.40 9.52
C VAL A 375 -9.35 -12.97 9.88
N GLU A 376 -9.84 -12.79 11.11
CA GLU A 376 -10.22 -11.47 11.65
C GLU A 376 -9.40 -11.13 12.90
N PRO A 377 -9.19 -9.84 13.22
CA PRO A 377 -8.51 -9.44 14.46
C PRO A 377 -9.31 -9.88 15.69
N ARG A 378 -8.67 -10.60 16.62
CA ARG A 378 -9.34 -11.28 17.74
C ARG A 378 -8.58 -11.19 19.06
N ASN A 379 -8.08 -9.99 19.40
CA ASN A 379 -7.42 -9.76 20.68
C ASN A 379 -8.30 -10.09 21.91
N ASP A 380 -9.63 -10.18 21.75
CA ASP A 380 -10.58 -10.65 22.77
C ASP A 380 -10.35 -12.10 23.24
N LEU A 381 -9.63 -12.90 22.44
CA LEU A 381 -9.24 -14.27 22.76
C LEU A 381 -7.95 -14.35 23.60
N LEU A 382 -7.25 -13.23 23.80
CA LEU A 382 -6.02 -13.18 24.58
C LEU A 382 -6.31 -12.79 26.04
N ILE A 383 -5.78 -13.58 26.97
CA ILE A 383 -5.77 -13.30 28.41
C ILE A 383 -4.34 -13.20 28.92
N ASP A 384 -4.17 -12.60 30.10
CA ASP A 384 -2.86 -12.39 30.73
C ASP A 384 -1.87 -11.69 29.79
N ARG A 385 -2.41 -10.81 28.92
CA ARG A 385 -1.67 -10.06 27.90
C ARG A 385 -1.35 -8.67 28.42
N GLU A 386 -0.09 -8.30 28.46
CA GLU A 386 0.35 -6.93 28.73
C GLU A 386 0.05 -6.00 27.53
N ILE A 387 0.04 -4.70 27.78
CA ILE A 387 -0.16 -3.72 26.72
C ILE A 387 0.94 -3.85 25.65
N ASN A 388 0.56 -3.93 24.38
CA ASN A 388 1.47 -4.13 23.25
C ASN A 388 2.30 -5.44 23.27
N GLU A 389 1.96 -6.44 24.09
CA GLU A 389 2.72 -7.70 24.13
C GLU A 389 2.48 -8.56 22.88
N ALA A 390 1.20 -8.83 22.58
CA ALA A 390 0.82 -9.68 21.47
C ALA A 390 -0.47 -9.21 20.77
N TYR A 391 -0.61 -9.58 19.50
CA TYR A 391 -1.75 -9.28 18.64
C TYR A 391 -2.20 -10.53 17.90
N LEU A 392 -3.51 -10.73 17.79
CA LEU A 392 -4.09 -11.95 17.22
C LEU A 392 -5.00 -11.66 16.03
N ALA A 393 -4.83 -12.44 14.97
CA ALA A 393 -5.86 -12.67 13.95
C ALA A 393 -6.31 -14.13 14.00
N ALA A 394 -7.60 -14.41 13.84
CA ALA A 394 -8.14 -15.75 13.94
C ALA A 394 -9.36 -16.02 13.06
N LYS A 395 -9.45 -17.27 12.59
CA LYS A 395 -10.67 -17.93 12.14
C LYS A 395 -11.01 -19.00 13.18
N LEU A 396 -12.04 -18.72 13.98
CA LEU A 396 -12.39 -19.54 15.14
C LEU A 396 -12.47 -21.03 14.80
N GLY A 397 -11.80 -21.84 15.62
CA GLY A 397 -11.77 -23.29 15.49
C GLY A 397 -10.97 -23.83 14.30
N GLN A 398 -10.31 -22.98 13.52
CA GLN A 398 -9.57 -23.39 12.31
C GLN A 398 -8.13 -22.88 12.28
N ALA A 399 -7.91 -21.58 12.48
CA ALA A 399 -6.61 -20.95 12.30
C ALA A 399 -6.43 -19.71 13.18
N TYR A 400 -5.21 -19.50 13.67
CA TYR A 400 -4.83 -18.36 14.51
C TYR A 400 -3.41 -17.91 14.13
N ILE A 401 -3.21 -16.60 14.01
CA ILE A 401 -1.92 -15.97 13.75
C ILE A 401 -1.66 -15.00 14.90
N LEU A 402 -0.68 -15.33 15.73
CA LEU A 402 -0.32 -14.56 16.92
C LEU A 402 1.04 -13.90 16.70
N TYR A 403 1.09 -12.58 16.76
CA TYR A 403 2.31 -11.79 16.67
C TYR A 403 2.73 -11.29 18.06
N PHE A 404 3.99 -11.53 18.44
CA PHE A 404 4.63 -10.99 19.64
C PHE A 404 5.65 -9.92 19.25
N THR A 405 5.56 -8.75 19.88
CA THR A 405 6.42 -7.59 19.56
C THR A 405 7.85 -7.76 20.08
N ASN A 406 8.03 -8.40 21.24
CA ASN A 406 9.36 -8.61 21.83
C ASN A 406 9.42 -9.83 22.76
N GLY A 407 9.05 -10.99 22.23
CA GLY A 407 8.79 -12.19 23.03
C GLY A 407 7.54 -12.02 23.90
N GLY A 408 7.41 -12.84 24.94
CA GLY A 408 6.25 -12.79 25.86
C GLY A 408 5.55 -14.13 26.01
N SER A 409 4.45 -14.12 26.75
CA SER A 409 3.63 -15.29 27.06
C SER A 409 2.19 -14.87 27.37
N VAL A 410 1.25 -15.25 26.50
CA VAL A 410 -0.18 -14.95 26.67
C VAL A 410 -1.01 -16.22 26.76
N GLY A 411 -2.15 -16.14 27.44
CA GLY A 411 -3.18 -17.17 27.35
C GLY A 411 -4.05 -16.99 26.11
N LEU A 412 -4.18 -18.01 25.27
CA LEU A 412 -5.08 -18.04 24.11
C LEU A 412 -6.30 -18.90 24.45
N LYS A 413 -7.48 -18.29 24.45
CA LYS A 413 -8.76 -18.99 24.63
C LYS A 413 -9.06 -19.88 23.43
N LEU A 414 -8.99 -21.20 23.61
CA LEU A 414 -9.38 -22.22 22.62
C LEU A 414 -10.52 -23.09 23.14
N ASP A 415 -11.27 -22.62 24.13
CA ASP A 415 -12.32 -23.38 24.82
C ASP A 415 -13.39 -23.91 23.86
N ASP A 416 -13.77 -23.12 22.85
CA ASP A 416 -14.74 -23.50 21.82
C ASP A 416 -14.11 -24.19 20.58
N ALA A 417 -12.79 -24.27 20.54
CA ALA A 417 -12.05 -24.82 19.40
C ALA A 417 -11.62 -26.26 19.72
N ILE A 418 -12.39 -27.26 19.27
CA ILE A 418 -12.10 -28.66 19.57
C ILE A 418 -11.12 -29.28 18.56
N GLY A 419 -10.23 -30.15 19.07
CA GLY A 419 -9.26 -30.93 18.32
C GLY A 419 -7.82 -30.50 18.57
N SER A 420 -6.87 -31.21 17.96
CA SER A 420 -5.45 -30.85 18.00
C SER A 420 -5.14 -29.77 16.95
N PHE A 421 -4.23 -28.88 17.29
CA PHE A 421 -3.72 -27.84 16.39
C PHE A 421 -2.20 -27.92 16.31
N LYS A 422 -1.66 -27.78 15.10
CA LYS A 422 -0.24 -27.61 14.86
C LYS A 422 0.14 -26.15 15.06
N ILE A 423 1.11 -25.90 15.93
CA ILE A 423 1.73 -24.60 16.14
C ILE A 423 3.08 -24.55 15.43
N ARG A 424 3.37 -23.47 14.71
CA ARG A 424 4.65 -23.21 14.02
C ARG A 424 5.12 -21.79 14.29
N TRP A 425 6.38 -21.66 14.67
CA TRP A 425 7.00 -20.38 15.00
C TRP A 425 7.87 -19.86 13.87
N ILE A 426 7.77 -18.57 13.57
CA ILE A 426 8.63 -17.87 12.62
C ILE A 426 9.32 -16.70 13.31
N ASN A 427 10.64 -16.63 13.13
CA ASN A 427 11.46 -15.50 13.57
C ASN A 427 11.36 -14.40 12.52
N ILE A 428 10.85 -13.23 12.89
CA ILE A 428 10.66 -12.12 11.95
C ILE A 428 12.00 -11.51 11.51
N GLU A 429 13.03 -11.55 12.35
CA GLU A 429 14.35 -10.97 12.04
C GLU A 429 15.06 -11.72 10.91
N THR A 430 14.83 -13.04 10.80
CA THR A 430 15.46 -13.86 9.76
C THR A 430 14.48 -14.28 8.67
N GLY A 431 13.18 -14.21 8.94
CA GLY A 431 12.16 -14.73 8.06
C GLY A 431 12.04 -16.25 8.07
N ASP A 432 12.65 -16.96 9.02
CA ASP A 432 12.74 -18.43 9.03
C ASP A 432 11.86 -19.12 10.06
N TRP A 433 11.37 -20.30 9.68
CA TRP A 433 10.71 -21.22 10.60
C TRP A 433 11.71 -21.65 11.68
N ALA A 434 11.26 -21.63 12.93
CA ALA A 434 12.01 -22.13 14.07
C ALA A 434 11.49 -23.51 14.48
N GLY A 435 10.53 -23.56 15.41
CA GLY A 435 9.99 -24.80 15.98
C GLY A 435 8.53 -25.05 15.63
N GLU A 436 8.13 -26.32 15.73
CA GLU A 436 6.74 -26.75 15.66
C GLU A 436 6.37 -27.67 16.82
N SER A 437 5.10 -27.66 17.22
CA SER A 437 4.56 -28.59 18.20
C SER A 437 3.04 -28.75 18.01
N ILE A 438 2.39 -29.52 18.88
CA ILE A 438 0.94 -29.71 18.88
C ILE A 438 0.38 -29.17 20.18
N ILE A 439 -0.72 -28.44 20.09
CA ILE A 439 -1.53 -28.01 21.24
C ILE A 439 -2.95 -28.56 21.10
N GLU A 440 -3.59 -28.82 22.24
CA GLU A 440 -4.97 -29.28 22.26
C GLU A 440 -5.92 -28.11 22.43
N GLY A 441 -7.00 -28.12 21.66
CA GLY A 441 -8.14 -27.26 21.84
C GLY A 441 -9.00 -27.63 23.05
N GLY A 442 -10.13 -26.95 23.22
CA GLY A 442 -11.08 -27.20 24.32
C GLY A 442 -10.68 -26.61 25.67
N LYS A 443 -9.61 -25.82 25.71
CA LYS A 443 -9.15 -25.10 26.90
C LYS A 443 -8.29 -23.90 26.51
N THR A 444 -8.13 -22.96 27.43
CA THR A 444 -7.09 -21.93 27.28
C THR A 444 -5.68 -22.55 27.24
N GLN A 445 -4.87 -22.12 26.27
CA GLN A 445 -3.48 -22.56 26.08
C GLN A 445 -2.51 -21.41 26.35
N ILE A 446 -1.41 -21.68 27.06
CA ILE A 446 -0.35 -20.68 27.24
C ILE A 446 0.58 -20.74 26.03
N ILE A 447 0.62 -19.64 25.27
CA ILE A 447 1.48 -19.50 24.10
C ILE A 447 2.64 -18.59 24.46
N LYS A 448 3.84 -19.15 24.47
CA LYS A 448 5.07 -18.46 24.86
C LYS A 448 6.03 -18.37 23.69
N ALA A 449 6.47 -17.15 23.38
CA ALA A 449 7.46 -16.91 22.34
C ALA A 449 8.80 -17.62 22.65
N PRO A 450 9.51 -18.14 21.63
CA PRO A 450 10.77 -18.87 21.84
C PRO A 450 11.88 -18.07 22.54
N SER A 451 11.93 -16.75 22.30
CA SER A 451 12.92 -15.84 22.90
C SER A 451 12.42 -14.40 22.87
N ARG A 452 13.26 -13.46 23.33
CA ARG A 452 13.10 -12.03 23.02
C ARG A 452 13.16 -11.79 21.51
N GLY A 453 12.64 -10.64 21.06
CA GLY A 453 12.54 -10.24 19.65
C GLY A 453 11.16 -10.49 19.04
N ASN A 454 11.01 -10.14 17.76
CA ASN A 454 9.75 -10.28 17.03
C ASN A 454 9.48 -11.73 16.63
N TRP A 455 8.31 -12.26 17.01
CA TRP A 455 7.91 -13.63 16.67
C TRP A 455 6.48 -13.67 16.15
N VAL A 456 6.24 -14.51 15.14
CA VAL A 456 4.87 -14.91 14.79
C VAL A 456 4.71 -16.41 15.03
N CYS A 457 3.54 -16.75 15.54
CA CYS A 457 3.08 -18.11 15.75
C CYS A 457 1.84 -18.34 14.88
N VAL A 458 1.90 -19.36 14.02
CA VAL A 458 0.75 -19.84 13.25
C VAL A 458 0.23 -21.11 13.90
N ILE A 459 -1.04 -21.13 14.26
CA ILE A 459 -1.74 -22.27 14.86
C ILE A 459 -2.86 -22.66 13.90
N SER A 460 -2.79 -23.86 13.33
CA SER A 460 -3.80 -24.35 12.39
C SER A 460 -4.13 -25.81 12.66
N LYS A 461 -5.30 -26.26 12.22
CA LYS A 461 -5.64 -27.70 12.22
C LYS A 461 -4.73 -28.51 11.31
#